data_AF-A0A428CF97-F1
#
_entry.id   AF-A0A428CF97-F1
#
_cell.length_a   1.000
_cell.length_b   1.000
_cell.length_c   1.000
_cell.angle_alpha   90.00
_cell.angle_beta   90.00
_cell.angle_gamma   90.00
#
_symmetry.space_group_name_H-M   'P 1'
#
loop_
_entity.id
_entity.type
_entity.pdbx_description
1 polymer ?
#
loop_
_entity_poly.entity_id
_entity_poly.type
_entity_poly.pdbx_seq_one_letter_code
_entity_poly.pdbx_strand_id
1 'polypeptide(L)'
;MKKFFRILKESDKLGYKLSAICGINWLVGQLFRWQSLVFEMIACAILIKKISAILEISSNYLGFLMIIFILAVPFSKLRFGVDRFIYSFFESIVLGLVFSIAVDFPFQENEFSLWILMALFSIGIYQFMKWFQTKLFQRYLFKNILNKEYLGIKKATDPFPPEINFYVDADESDVNQRMVTINQRVVKEAYQGIVELSFLNVERFTGIAYSREAWNGFEAPLKKKFSDVDKVYHLVFRVYPFGKELDFYFKLIRLDLSRRKAFTVKGVSVKVVNS
;
A
#
# COMPACT_ATOMS: atom_id res chain seq x y z
N MET A 1 -27.74 8.33 -20.77
CA MET A 1 -28.32 8.64 -19.44
C MET A 1 -29.32 7.60 -18.94
N LYS A 2 -30.44 7.30 -19.62
CA LYS A 2 -31.45 6.33 -19.14
C LYS A 2 -30.91 4.90 -18.89
N LYS A 3 -30.01 4.40 -19.74
CA LYS A 3 -29.36 3.09 -19.56
C LYS A 3 -28.46 3.06 -18.31
N PHE A 4 -27.67 4.12 -18.09
CA PHE A 4 -26.80 4.26 -16.92
C PHE A 4 -27.60 4.35 -15.61
N PHE A 5 -28.71 5.10 -15.60
CA PHE A 5 -29.61 5.17 -14.44
C PHE A 5 -30.34 3.85 -14.16
N ARG A 6 -30.68 3.07 -15.19
CA ARG A 6 -31.27 1.74 -15.02
C ARG A 6 -30.25 0.76 -14.43
N ILE A 7 -29.03 0.78 -14.95
CA ILE A 7 -27.88 0.04 -14.41
C ILE A 7 -27.60 0.45 -12.96
N LEU A 8 -27.60 1.74 -12.63
CA LEU A 8 -27.41 2.24 -11.25
C LEU A 8 -28.50 1.73 -10.28
N LYS A 9 -29.70 1.49 -10.81
CA LYS A 9 -30.87 1.00 -10.05
C LYS A 9 -30.86 -0.53 -9.90
N GLU A 10 -30.27 -1.25 -10.87
CA GLU A 10 -30.08 -2.70 -10.86
C GLU A 10 -28.74 -3.13 -10.21
N SER A 11 -27.79 -2.20 -10.08
CA SER A 11 -26.42 -2.49 -9.64
C SER A 11 -26.35 -2.89 -8.17
N ASP A 12 -25.46 -3.84 -7.92
CA ASP A 12 -25.29 -4.49 -6.62
C ASP A 12 -24.95 -3.48 -5.52
N LYS A 13 -25.84 -3.38 -4.52
CA LYS A 13 -25.67 -2.52 -3.33
C LYS A 13 -24.33 -2.78 -2.62
N LEU A 14 -23.77 -3.97 -2.76
CA LEU A 14 -22.45 -4.34 -2.23
C LEU A 14 -21.31 -3.65 -2.98
N GLY A 15 -21.42 -3.46 -4.30
CA GLY A 15 -20.42 -2.81 -5.14
C GLY A 15 -20.19 -1.37 -4.73
N TYR A 16 -21.27 -0.61 -4.52
CA TYR A 16 -21.20 0.75 -3.99
C TYR A 16 -20.66 0.81 -2.57
N LYS A 17 -21.12 -0.08 -1.69
CA LYS A 17 -20.66 -0.13 -0.30
C LYS A 17 -19.16 -0.37 -0.23
N LEU A 18 -18.65 -1.31 -1.01
CA LEU A 18 -17.22 -1.59 -1.06
C LEU A 18 -16.44 -0.43 -1.67
N SER A 19 -16.94 0.17 -2.74
CA SER A 19 -16.33 1.34 -3.38
C SER A 19 -16.26 2.53 -2.43
N ALA A 20 -17.33 2.78 -1.66
CA ALA A 20 -17.35 3.82 -0.63
C ALA A 20 -16.33 3.56 0.48
N ILE A 21 -16.21 2.31 0.96
CA ILE A 21 -15.21 1.95 1.97
C ILE A 21 -13.79 2.18 1.43
N CYS A 22 -13.52 1.79 0.18
CA CYS A 22 -12.22 2.01 -0.45
C CYS A 22 -11.93 3.51 -0.62
N GLY A 23 -12.91 4.27 -1.10
CA GLY A 23 -12.81 5.72 -1.29
C GLY A 23 -12.58 6.47 0.03
N ILE A 24 -13.32 6.14 1.08
CA ILE A 24 -13.14 6.71 2.42
C ILE A 24 -11.75 6.35 2.96
N ASN A 25 -11.33 5.08 2.87
CA ASN A 25 -10.02 4.67 3.34
C ASN A 25 -8.88 5.43 2.63
N TRP A 26 -9.00 5.62 1.30
CA TRP A 26 -8.05 6.42 0.53
C TRP A 26 -8.09 7.91 0.92
N LEU A 27 -9.27 8.51 1.01
CA LEU A 27 -9.47 9.93 1.32
C LEU A 27 -8.92 10.30 2.69
N VAL A 28 -9.22 9.49 3.72
CA VAL A 28 -8.70 9.71 5.06
C VAL A 28 -7.17 9.61 5.08
N GLY A 29 -6.59 8.67 4.32
CA GLY A 29 -5.14 8.58 4.15
C GLY A 29 -4.53 9.84 3.51
N GLN A 30 -5.20 10.41 2.50
CA GLN A 30 -4.76 11.66 1.88
C GLN A 30 -4.89 12.85 2.84
N LEU A 31 -5.99 12.96 3.60
CA LEU A 31 -6.19 14.04 4.57
C LEU A 31 -5.06 14.13 5.59
N PHE A 32 -4.71 13.01 6.23
CA PHE A 32 -3.63 13.01 7.23
C PHE A 32 -2.26 13.29 6.61
N ARG A 33 -2.03 12.86 5.37
CA ARG A 33 -0.81 13.21 4.63
C ARG A 33 -0.72 14.72 4.42
N TRP A 34 -1.78 15.33 3.88
CA TRP A 34 -1.84 16.77 3.62
C TRP A 34 -1.70 17.58 4.91
N GLN A 35 -2.40 17.20 5.97
CA GLN A 35 -2.25 17.81 7.29
C GLN A 35 -0.79 17.77 7.76
N SER A 36 -0.14 16.59 7.69
CA SER A 36 1.27 16.45 8.08
C SER A 36 2.20 17.35 7.28
N LEU A 37 2.01 17.45 5.96
CA LEU A 37 2.84 18.29 5.11
C LEU A 37 2.64 19.78 5.39
N VAL A 38 1.41 20.22 5.69
CA VAL A 38 1.14 21.62 6.06
C VAL A 38 1.87 21.99 7.35
N PHE A 39 1.77 21.16 8.39
CA PHE A 39 2.49 21.42 9.65
C PHE A 39 4.01 21.36 9.47
N GLU A 40 4.51 20.49 8.58
CA GLU A 40 5.93 20.46 8.23
C GLU A 40 6.39 21.77 7.59
N MET A 41 5.62 22.32 6.63
CA MET A 41 5.95 23.62 6.01
C MET A 41 5.94 24.76 7.02
N ILE A 42 4.96 24.78 7.95
CA ILE A 42 4.90 25.78 9.02
C ILE A 42 6.13 25.67 9.94
N ALA A 43 6.50 24.46 10.35
CA ALA A 43 7.69 24.23 11.16
C ALA A 43 8.97 24.67 10.43
N CYS A 44 9.11 24.38 9.13
CA CYS A 44 10.23 24.84 8.31
C CYS A 44 10.30 26.38 8.24
N ALA A 45 9.18 27.06 8.06
CA ALA A 45 9.12 28.53 8.03
C ALA A 45 9.59 29.13 9.36
N ILE A 46 9.12 28.56 10.48
CA ILE A 46 9.50 28.98 11.82
C ILE A 46 11.00 28.73 12.09
N LEU A 47 11.55 27.59 11.65
CA LEU A 47 12.98 27.32 11.74
C LEU A 47 13.80 28.33 10.94
N ILE A 48 13.36 28.67 9.73
CA ILE A 48 14.03 29.67 8.90
C ILE A 48 14.05 31.04 9.58
N LYS A 49 12.94 31.46 10.19
CA LYS A 49 12.91 32.71 10.97
C LYS A 49 13.88 32.70 12.13
N LYS A 50 13.94 31.59 12.88
CA LYS A 50 14.86 31.47 14.00
C LYS A 50 16.33 31.48 13.56
N ILE A 51 16.66 30.76 12.49
CA ILE A 51 18.01 30.74 11.90
C ILE A 51 18.38 32.14 11.39
N SER A 52 17.44 32.80 10.69
CA SER A 52 17.58 34.18 10.20
C SER A 52 17.89 35.16 11.34
N ALA A 53 17.18 35.07 12.45
CA ALA A 53 17.41 35.90 13.64
C ALA A 53 18.78 35.63 14.29
N ILE A 54 19.19 34.35 14.41
CA ILE A 54 20.50 33.97 14.99
C ILE A 54 21.67 34.41 14.11
N LEU A 55 21.52 34.33 12.80
CA LEU A 55 22.58 34.67 11.83
C LEU A 55 22.55 36.13 11.38
N GLU A 56 21.58 36.92 11.83
CA GLU A 56 21.34 38.30 11.38
C GLU A 56 21.19 38.44 9.86
N ILE A 57 20.66 37.40 9.19
CA ILE A 57 20.41 37.36 7.74
C ILE A 57 18.92 37.57 7.50
N SER A 58 18.53 38.26 6.42
CA SER A 58 17.11 38.36 6.04
C SER A 58 16.48 36.97 5.79
N SER A 59 15.34 36.72 6.42
CA SER A 59 14.54 35.50 6.23
C SER A 59 14.13 35.27 4.78
N ASN A 60 14.10 36.33 3.96
CA ASN A 60 13.71 36.26 2.54
C ASN A 60 14.71 35.43 1.73
N TYR A 61 16.02 35.55 2.00
CA TYR A 61 17.04 34.77 1.27
C TYR A 61 16.94 33.28 1.59
N LEU A 62 16.78 32.94 2.88
CA LEU A 62 16.63 31.56 3.33
C LEU A 62 15.28 30.97 2.87
N GLY A 63 14.21 31.76 2.91
CA GLY A 63 12.89 31.39 2.40
C GLY A 63 12.90 31.12 0.90
N PHE A 64 13.54 31.98 0.11
CA PHE A 64 13.69 31.79 -1.33
C PHE A 64 14.47 30.51 -1.68
N LEU A 65 15.57 30.27 -0.96
CA LEU A 65 16.36 29.05 -1.11
C LEU A 65 15.54 27.79 -0.77
N MET A 66 14.71 27.84 0.27
CA MET A 66 13.81 26.74 0.62
C MET A 66 12.75 26.49 -0.47
N ILE A 67 12.19 27.54 -1.08
CA ILE A 67 11.24 27.40 -2.19
C ILE A 67 11.90 26.70 -3.39
N ILE A 68 13.15 27.05 -3.72
CA ILE A 68 13.91 26.35 -4.76
C ILE A 68 14.03 24.86 -4.44
N PHE A 69 14.37 24.51 -3.19
CA PHE A 69 14.44 23.11 -2.78
C PHE A 69 13.08 22.39 -2.91
N ILE A 70 11.99 23.00 -2.46
CA ILE A 70 10.63 22.43 -2.57
C ILE A 70 10.27 22.17 -4.04
N LEU A 71 10.56 23.11 -4.94
CA LEU A 71 10.30 23.00 -6.37
C LEU A 71 11.25 22.04 -7.09
N ALA A 72 12.42 21.74 -6.51
CA ALA A 72 13.36 20.75 -7.05
C ALA A 72 12.97 19.30 -6.71
N VAL A 73 12.22 19.06 -5.62
CA VAL A 73 11.78 17.71 -5.20
C VAL A 73 11.12 16.89 -6.31
N PRO A 74 10.19 17.43 -7.14
CA PRO A 74 9.51 16.68 -8.18
C PRO A 74 10.45 16.09 -9.24
N PHE A 75 11.57 16.74 -9.54
CA PHE A 75 12.52 16.26 -10.55
C PHE A 75 13.12 14.90 -10.19
N SER A 76 13.23 14.59 -8.89
CA SER A 76 13.63 13.25 -8.41
C SER A 76 12.61 12.15 -8.77
N LYS A 77 11.37 12.53 -9.10
CA LYS A 77 10.27 11.61 -9.43
C LYS A 77 10.13 11.31 -10.92
N LEU A 78 10.85 12.03 -11.79
CA LEU A 78 10.83 11.78 -13.24
C LEU A 78 11.16 10.32 -13.61
N ARG A 79 12.09 9.70 -12.88
CA ARG A 79 12.47 8.28 -13.05
C ARG A 79 11.32 7.29 -12.83
N PHE A 80 10.21 7.72 -12.23
CA PHE A 80 9.05 6.89 -11.93
C PHE A 80 7.85 7.18 -12.85
N GLY A 81 8.04 7.98 -13.89
CA GLY A 81 7.02 8.32 -14.88
C GLY A 81 6.54 9.77 -14.79
N VAL A 82 6.06 10.29 -15.92
CA VAL A 82 5.61 11.67 -16.08
C VAL A 82 4.39 11.97 -15.20
N ASP A 83 3.46 11.02 -15.04
CA ASP A 83 2.26 11.21 -14.21
C ASP A 83 2.61 11.50 -12.75
N ARG A 84 3.59 10.76 -12.21
CA ARG A 84 4.08 10.96 -10.84
C ARG A 84 4.84 12.28 -10.69
N PHE A 85 5.58 12.68 -11.72
CA PHE A 85 6.21 13.99 -11.77
C PHE A 85 5.17 15.10 -11.71
N ILE A 86 4.14 15.05 -12.57
CA ILE A 86 3.07 16.06 -12.62
C ILE A 86 2.38 16.18 -11.26
N TYR A 87 1.97 15.05 -10.66
CA TYR A 87 1.34 15.06 -9.34
C TYR A 87 2.23 15.70 -8.27
N SER A 88 3.50 15.28 -8.19
CA SER A 88 4.46 15.84 -7.24
C SER A 88 4.79 17.31 -7.52
N PHE A 89 4.76 17.74 -8.77
CA PHE A 89 5.01 19.14 -9.15
C PHE A 89 3.91 20.07 -8.64
N PHE A 90 2.65 19.72 -8.86
CA PHE A 90 1.53 20.46 -8.30
C PHE A 90 1.51 20.44 -6.76
N GLU A 91 1.84 19.29 -6.15
CA GLU A 91 2.01 19.18 -4.70
C GLU A 91 3.09 20.16 -4.19
N SER A 92 4.27 20.20 -4.82
CA SER A 92 5.34 21.15 -4.48
C SER A 92 4.94 22.61 -4.63
N ILE A 93 4.16 22.97 -5.66
CA ILE A 93 3.64 24.35 -5.82
C ILE A 93 2.76 24.71 -4.62
N VAL A 94 1.81 23.84 -4.25
CA VAL A 94 0.92 24.08 -3.10
C VAL A 94 1.72 24.20 -1.81
N LEU A 95 2.70 23.32 -1.59
CA LEU A 95 3.57 23.38 -0.41
C LEU A 95 4.42 24.66 -0.37
N GLY A 96 4.94 25.10 -1.52
CA GLY A 96 5.67 26.36 -1.63
C GLY A 96 4.80 27.58 -1.29
N LEU A 97 3.52 27.58 -1.70
CA LEU A 97 2.56 28.62 -1.33
C LEU A 97 2.26 28.61 0.17
N VAL A 98 1.99 27.44 0.76
CA VAL A 98 1.77 27.29 2.20
C VAL A 98 2.99 27.76 2.99
N PHE A 99 4.18 27.37 2.56
CA PHE A 99 5.43 27.79 3.17
C PHE A 99 5.63 29.31 3.09
N SER A 100 5.38 29.92 1.94
CA SER A 100 5.52 31.37 1.76
C SER A 100 4.59 32.14 2.70
N ILE A 101 3.32 31.74 2.78
CA ILE A 101 2.34 32.32 3.70
C ILE A 101 2.81 32.16 5.15
N ALA A 102 3.35 31.00 5.52
CA ALA A 102 3.87 30.76 6.86
C ALA A 102 5.11 31.62 7.17
N VAL A 103 6.01 31.83 6.21
CA VAL A 103 7.17 32.73 6.39
C VAL A 103 6.73 34.18 6.59
N ASP A 104 5.63 34.62 6.00
CA ASP A 104 5.15 35.99 6.24
C ASP A 104 4.32 36.11 7.54
N PHE A 105 3.86 35.00 8.11
CA PHE A 105 3.01 34.99 9.30
C PHE A 105 3.76 35.45 10.58
N PRO A 106 3.25 36.42 11.35
CA PRO A 106 3.95 36.98 12.51
C PRO A 106 3.89 36.07 13.74
N PHE A 107 4.64 34.97 13.73
CA PHE A 107 4.78 34.08 14.89
C PHE A 107 5.43 34.78 16.07
N GLN A 108 4.88 34.60 17.27
CA GLN A 108 5.50 35.04 18.51
C GLN A 108 6.64 34.08 18.93
N GLU A 109 7.70 34.58 19.56
CA GLU A 109 8.85 33.75 19.95
C GLU A 109 8.49 32.62 20.93
N ASN A 110 7.52 32.85 21.80
CA ASN A 110 6.99 31.86 22.74
C ASN A 110 6.21 30.71 22.06
N GLU A 111 5.73 30.90 20.83
CA GLU A 111 4.99 29.90 20.06
C GLU A 111 5.92 28.94 19.29
N PHE A 112 7.21 29.25 19.18
CA PHE A 112 8.19 28.44 18.43
C PHE A 112 8.14 26.97 18.82
N SER A 113 8.21 26.68 20.13
CA SER A 113 8.22 25.31 20.65
C SER A 113 6.90 24.58 20.35
N LEU A 114 5.78 25.31 20.44
CA LEU A 114 4.45 24.76 20.20
C LEU A 114 4.29 24.30 18.75
N TRP A 115 4.68 25.12 17.78
CA TRP A 115 4.55 24.77 16.36
C TRP A 115 5.44 23.59 15.94
N ILE A 116 6.66 23.51 16.47
CA ILE A 116 7.54 22.35 16.26
C ILE A 116 6.90 21.08 16.88
N LEU A 117 6.36 21.19 18.09
CA LEU A 117 5.67 20.08 18.75
C LEU A 117 4.45 19.63 17.94
N MET A 118 3.65 20.56 17.43
CA MET A 118 2.49 20.27 16.56
C MET A 118 2.89 19.56 15.27
N ALA A 119 4.00 19.95 14.65
CA ALA A 119 4.53 19.25 13.48
C ALA A 119 4.96 17.81 13.80
N LEU A 120 5.67 17.60 14.90
CA LEU A 120 6.06 16.26 15.35
C LEU A 120 4.84 15.38 15.66
N PHE A 121 3.83 15.92 16.35
CA PHE A 121 2.57 15.21 16.60
C PHE A 121 1.84 14.91 15.29
N SER A 122 1.77 15.85 14.36
CA SER A 122 1.10 15.64 13.07
C SER A 122 1.77 14.53 12.26
N ILE A 123 3.10 14.48 12.24
CA ILE A 123 3.87 13.38 11.61
C ILE A 123 3.56 12.06 12.32
N GLY A 124 3.58 12.05 13.65
CA GLY A 124 3.25 10.87 14.46
C GLY A 124 1.84 10.34 14.18
N ILE A 125 0.84 11.21 14.15
CA ILE A 125 -0.56 10.89 13.84
C ILE A 125 -0.66 10.33 12.42
N TYR A 126 -0.03 10.98 11.42
CA TYR A 126 -0.05 10.48 10.05
C TYR A 126 0.52 9.06 9.95
N GLN A 127 1.67 8.78 10.59
CA GLN A 127 2.26 7.44 10.55
C GLN A 127 1.43 6.41 11.29
N PHE A 128 0.88 6.77 12.46
CA PHE A 128 -0.04 5.92 13.20
C PHE A 128 -1.29 5.61 12.38
N MET A 129 -1.92 6.62 11.79
CA MET A 129 -3.13 6.46 10.98
C MET A 129 -2.88 5.61 9.75
N LYS A 130 -1.74 5.80 9.06
CA LYS A 130 -1.35 4.97 7.92
C LYS A 130 -1.23 3.50 8.30
N TRP A 131 -0.59 3.19 9.42
CA TRP A 131 -0.49 1.83 9.95
C TRP A 131 -1.87 1.28 10.35
N PHE A 132 -2.63 2.05 11.11
CA PHE A 132 -3.93 1.67 11.66
C PHE A 132 -4.96 1.40 10.55
N GLN A 133 -5.09 2.30 9.58
CA GLN A 133 -5.95 2.14 8.41
C GLN A 133 -5.60 0.89 7.62
N THR A 134 -4.31 0.66 7.35
CA THR A 134 -3.86 -0.54 6.63
C THR A 134 -4.30 -1.80 7.36
N LYS A 135 -4.19 -1.84 8.69
CA LYS A 135 -4.63 -2.99 9.51
C LYS A 135 -6.14 -3.17 9.52
N LEU A 136 -6.89 -2.08 9.67
CA LEU A 136 -8.36 -2.13 9.63
C LEU A 136 -8.88 -2.59 8.28
N PHE A 137 -8.33 -2.04 7.20
CA PHE A 137 -8.73 -2.39 5.84
C PHE A 137 -8.39 -3.86 5.53
N GLN A 138 -7.18 -4.33 5.86
CA GLN A 138 -6.83 -5.75 5.75
C GLN A 138 -7.81 -6.65 6.53
N ARG A 139 -8.14 -6.29 7.78
CA ARG A 139 -9.08 -7.06 8.59
C ARG A 139 -10.47 -7.09 7.94
N TYR A 140 -10.92 -5.97 7.40
CA TYR A 140 -12.19 -5.89 6.68
C TYR A 140 -12.19 -6.79 5.43
N LEU A 141 -11.12 -6.75 4.62
CA LEU A 141 -10.98 -7.57 3.42
C LEU A 141 -11.04 -9.06 3.75
N PHE A 142 -10.23 -9.54 4.70
CA PHE A 142 -10.20 -10.96 5.06
C PHE A 142 -11.46 -11.41 5.82
N LYS A 143 -12.13 -10.50 6.52
CA LYS A 143 -13.40 -10.82 7.20
C LYS A 143 -14.54 -10.96 6.20
N ASN A 144 -14.64 -10.08 5.20
CA ASN A 144 -15.85 -9.97 4.39
C ASN A 144 -15.70 -10.41 2.93
N ILE A 145 -14.51 -10.29 2.34
CA ILE A 145 -14.32 -10.36 0.88
C ILE A 145 -13.42 -11.51 0.47
N LEU A 146 -12.29 -11.67 1.14
CA LEU A 146 -11.26 -12.64 0.77
C LEU A 146 -11.22 -13.82 1.74
N ASN A 147 -11.07 -15.03 1.22
CA ASN A 147 -10.89 -16.23 2.01
C ASN A 147 -9.43 -16.36 2.48
N LYS A 148 -9.19 -15.93 3.72
CA LYS A 148 -7.86 -15.92 4.34
C LYS A 148 -7.26 -17.32 4.49
N GLU A 149 -8.07 -18.32 4.83
CA GLU A 149 -7.62 -19.70 5.05
C GLU A 149 -7.19 -20.35 3.74
N TYR A 150 -8.00 -20.19 2.70
CA TYR A 150 -7.66 -20.65 1.35
C TYR A 150 -6.36 -20.00 0.83
N LEU A 151 -6.13 -18.71 1.08
CA LEU A 151 -4.89 -18.02 0.73
C LEU A 151 -3.66 -18.51 1.53
N GLY A 152 -3.84 -19.35 2.55
CA GLY A 152 -2.77 -19.85 3.41
C GLY A 152 -2.08 -18.76 4.23
N ILE A 153 -2.79 -17.65 4.51
CA ILE A 153 -2.25 -16.55 5.33
C ILE A 153 -2.42 -16.91 6.80
N LYS A 154 -1.31 -17.23 7.46
CA LYS A 154 -1.30 -17.78 8.82
C LYS A 154 -0.33 -17.07 9.76
N LYS A 155 -0.62 -17.07 11.06
CA LYS A 155 0.36 -16.77 12.12
C LYS A 155 1.24 -17.99 12.39
N ALA A 156 2.30 -17.81 13.18
CA ALA A 156 3.20 -18.92 13.53
C ALA A 156 2.50 -20.05 14.32
N THR A 157 1.49 -19.69 15.11
CA THR A 157 0.67 -20.59 15.93
C THR A 157 -0.46 -21.28 15.18
N ASP A 158 -0.76 -20.81 13.97
CA ASP A 158 -1.88 -21.31 13.17
C ASP A 158 -1.44 -22.61 12.43
N PRO A 159 -2.36 -23.57 12.21
CA PRO A 159 -2.06 -24.78 11.46
C PRO A 159 -1.62 -24.46 10.03
N PHE A 160 -0.97 -25.43 9.37
CA PHE A 160 -0.64 -25.29 7.95
C PHE A 160 -1.89 -25.12 7.09
N PRO A 161 -1.75 -24.54 5.88
CA PRO A 161 -2.87 -24.41 4.96
C PRO A 161 -3.58 -25.77 4.74
N PRO A 162 -4.91 -25.78 4.58
CA PRO A 162 -5.66 -27.00 4.30
C PRO A 162 -5.23 -27.64 2.97
N GLU A 163 -5.62 -28.89 2.72
CA GLU A 163 -5.31 -29.56 1.44
C GLU A 163 -5.81 -28.75 0.23
N ILE A 164 -7.03 -28.20 0.34
CA ILE A 164 -7.60 -27.27 -0.64
C ILE A 164 -7.12 -25.85 -0.33
N ASN A 165 -6.01 -25.45 -0.95
CA ASN A 165 -5.45 -24.12 -0.78
C ASN A 165 -5.01 -23.49 -2.11
N PHE A 166 -4.76 -22.19 -2.07
CA PHE A 166 -4.32 -21.39 -3.21
C PHE A 166 -3.07 -21.96 -3.90
N TYR A 167 -2.09 -22.50 -3.16
CA TYR A 167 -0.84 -22.97 -3.75
C TYR A 167 -1.03 -24.25 -4.57
N VAL A 168 -2.00 -25.09 -4.22
CA VAL A 168 -2.38 -26.28 -4.99
C VAL A 168 -3.06 -25.86 -6.28
N ASP A 169 -4.08 -25.00 -6.18
CA ASP A 169 -4.81 -24.54 -7.37
C ASP A 169 -3.93 -23.68 -8.30
N ALA A 170 -2.93 -22.97 -7.77
CA ALA A 170 -1.99 -22.18 -8.56
C ALA A 170 -1.03 -23.03 -9.41
N ASP A 171 -0.86 -24.31 -9.09
CA ASP A 171 -0.06 -25.26 -9.88
C ASP A 171 -0.88 -25.88 -11.04
N GLU A 172 -2.18 -25.56 -11.17
CA GLU A 172 -3.00 -25.96 -12.32
C GLU A 172 -2.40 -25.43 -13.64
N SER A 173 -2.34 -26.34 -14.62
CA SER A 173 -1.73 -26.15 -15.92
C SER A 173 -2.62 -25.33 -16.86
N ASP A 174 -3.93 -25.60 -16.87
CA ASP A 174 -4.89 -24.83 -17.65
C ASP A 174 -5.12 -23.46 -17.02
N VAL A 175 -4.75 -22.40 -17.75
CA VAL A 175 -4.79 -21.03 -17.23
C VAL A 175 -6.22 -20.60 -16.88
N ASN A 176 -7.20 -20.99 -17.69
CA ASN A 176 -8.59 -20.61 -17.48
C ASN A 176 -9.17 -21.36 -16.28
N GLN A 177 -9.00 -22.68 -16.23
CA GLN A 177 -9.44 -23.50 -15.11
C GLN A 177 -8.79 -23.04 -13.79
N ARG A 178 -7.49 -22.74 -13.83
CA ARG A 178 -6.76 -22.17 -12.68
C ARG A 178 -7.41 -20.89 -12.20
N MET A 179 -7.59 -19.91 -13.08
CA MET A 179 -8.11 -18.60 -12.70
C MET A 179 -9.57 -18.66 -12.24
N VAL A 180 -10.41 -19.50 -12.86
CA VAL A 180 -11.80 -19.72 -12.46
C VAL A 180 -11.87 -20.37 -11.08
N THR A 181 -11.13 -21.46 -10.86
CA THR A 181 -11.11 -22.19 -9.58
C THR A 181 -10.62 -21.31 -8.44
N ILE A 182 -9.52 -20.57 -8.66
CA ILE A 182 -8.99 -19.64 -7.66
C ILE A 182 -9.99 -18.54 -7.37
N ASN A 183 -10.58 -17.90 -8.39
CA ASN A 183 -11.56 -16.82 -8.18
C ASN A 183 -12.75 -17.26 -7.33
N GLN A 184 -13.30 -18.45 -7.61
CA GLN A 184 -14.42 -19.02 -6.86
C GLN A 184 -14.08 -19.28 -5.38
N ARG A 185 -12.84 -19.67 -5.07
CA ARG A 185 -12.44 -20.03 -3.69
C ARG A 185 -11.86 -18.86 -2.91
N VAL A 186 -11.21 -17.92 -3.60
CA VAL A 186 -10.50 -16.80 -2.98
C VAL A 186 -11.42 -15.64 -2.62
N VAL A 187 -12.44 -15.38 -3.44
CA VAL A 187 -13.45 -14.35 -3.19
C VAL A 187 -14.67 -15.02 -2.58
N LYS A 188 -15.13 -14.52 -1.43
CA LYS A 188 -16.33 -15.00 -0.78
C LYS A 188 -17.55 -14.78 -1.68
N GLU A 189 -18.47 -15.74 -1.70
CA GLU A 189 -19.63 -15.80 -2.61
C GLU A 189 -20.36 -14.46 -2.75
N ALA A 190 -20.64 -13.80 -1.63
CA ALA A 190 -21.34 -12.51 -1.60
C ALA A 190 -20.67 -11.39 -2.42
N TYR A 191 -19.37 -11.49 -2.71
CA TYR A 191 -18.60 -10.48 -3.44
C TYR A 191 -18.14 -10.96 -4.83
N GLN A 192 -18.41 -12.19 -5.24
CA GLN A 192 -17.90 -12.74 -6.52
C GLN A 192 -18.44 -12.01 -7.76
N GLY A 193 -19.63 -11.40 -7.67
CA GLY A 193 -20.21 -10.59 -8.74
C GLY A 193 -19.52 -9.24 -8.97
N ILE A 194 -18.73 -8.77 -7.99
CA ILE A 194 -18.15 -7.42 -7.96
C ILE A 194 -16.65 -7.39 -7.67
N VAL A 195 -16.05 -8.48 -7.19
CA VAL A 195 -14.61 -8.60 -6.91
C VAL A 195 -14.04 -9.78 -7.68
N GLU A 196 -12.83 -9.60 -8.18
CA GLU A 196 -12.13 -10.60 -8.97
C GLU A 196 -10.62 -10.52 -8.75
N LEU A 197 -9.97 -11.67 -8.70
CA LEU A 197 -8.54 -11.81 -8.95
C LEU A 197 -8.29 -11.72 -10.47
N SER A 198 -7.82 -10.56 -10.92
CA SER A 198 -7.63 -10.30 -12.35
C SER A 198 -6.22 -10.61 -12.83
N PHE A 199 -5.21 -10.53 -11.94
CA PHE A 199 -3.85 -10.94 -12.28
C PHE A 199 -3.22 -11.82 -11.21
N LEU A 200 -2.50 -12.83 -11.69
CA LEU A 200 -1.69 -13.73 -10.89
C LEU A 200 -0.29 -13.77 -11.52
N ASN A 201 0.65 -12.99 -10.98
CA ASN A 201 2.04 -13.04 -11.43
C ASN A 201 2.86 -13.94 -10.51
N VAL A 202 3.79 -14.72 -11.08
CA VAL A 202 4.60 -15.68 -10.32
C VAL A 202 6.07 -15.34 -10.48
N GLU A 203 6.75 -15.09 -9.37
CA GLU A 203 8.20 -14.95 -9.27
C GLU A 203 8.80 -16.23 -8.69
N ARG A 204 9.74 -16.86 -9.40
CA ARG A 204 10.46 -18.05 -8.92
C ARG A 204 11.86 -17.64 -8.47
N PHE A 205 12.20 -17.99 -7.24
CA PHE A 205 13.54 -17.78 -6.67
C PHE A 205 14.28 -19.10 -6.68
N THR A 206 15.19 -19.27 -7.64
CA THR A 206 16.07 -20.43 -7.72
C THR A 206 17.37 -20.16 -6.98
N GLY A 207 17.84 -21.14 -6.22
CA GLY A 207 19.06 -21.00 -5.42
C GLY A 207 19.70 -22.33 -5.13
N ILE A 208 20.82 -22.28 -4.42
CA ILE A 208 21.57 -23.47 -4.03
C ILE A 208 20.97 -23.99 -2.71
N ALA A 209 20.45 -25.22 -2.74
CA ALA A 209 20.12 -25.98 -1.55
C ALA A 209 21.27 -26.93 -1.21
N TYR A 210 21.71 -26.85 0.04
CA TYR A 210 22.64 -27.82 0.61
C TYR A 210 21.83 -28.84 1.40
N SER A 211 22.00 -30.11 1.06
CA SER A 211 21.35 -31.22 1.76
C SER A 211 22.42 -32.19 2.24
N ARG A 212 22.18 -32.77 3.42
CA ARG A 212 22.95 -33.91 3.92
C ARG A 212 21.98 -35.03 4.24
N GLU A 213 22.38 -36.27 3.96
CA GLU A 213 21.58 -37.43 4.33
C GLU A 213 21.48 -37.52 5.85
N ALA A 214 20.25 -37.62 6.36
CA ALA A 214 19.96 -37.52 7.79
C ALA A 214 20.63 -38.62 8.63
N TRP A 215 20.94 -39.78 8.03
CA TRP A 215 21.41 -40.96 8.75
C TRP A 215 22.90 -40.94 9.09
N ASN A 216 23.72 -40.14 8.40
CA ASN A 216 25.18 -40.09 8.57
C ASN A 216 25.67 -38.79 9.26
N GLY A 217 24.80 -38.11 10.01
CA GLY A 217 25.21 -36.98 10.88
C GLY A 217 25.99 -35.89 10.15
N PHE A 218 27.11 -35.41 10.72
CA PHE A 218 28.01 -34.44 10.06
C PHE A 218 29.03 -35.07 9.11
N GLU A 219 29.13 -36.40 9.09
CA GLU A 219 30.11 -37.16 8.30
C GLU A 219 29.67 -37.37 6.86
N ALA A 220 28.37 -37.29 6.56
CA ALA A 220 27.89 -37.38 5.18
C ALA A 220 28.35 -36.19 4.31
N PRO A 221 28.72 -36.44 3.03
CA PRO A 221 29.13 -35.39 2.11
C PRO A 221 27.99 -34.42 1.87
N LEU A 222 28.32 -33.12 1.92
CA LEU A 222 27.35 -32.05 1.67
C LEU A 222 26.98 -32.05 0.18
N LYS A 223 25.77 -32.49 -0.16
CA LYS A 223 25.28 -32.48 -1.53
C LYS A 223 24.77 -31.08 -1.88
N LYS A 224 25.31 -30.52 -2.95
CA LYS A 224 24.91 -29.22 -3.51
C LYS A 224 23.94 -29.46 -4.67
N LYS A 225 22.74 -28.87 -4.62
CA LYS A 225 21.78 -28.93 -5.73
C LYS A 225 21.13 -27.56 -5.94
N PHE A 226 20.82 -27.22 -7.19
CA PHE A 226 19.95 -26.07 -7.48
C PHE A 226 18.49 -26.49 -7.34
N SER A 227 17.71 -25.67 -6.65
CA SER A 227 16.27 -25.88 -6.49
C SER A 227 15.52 -24.55 -6.44
N ASP A 228 14.22 -24.60 -6.71
CA ASP A 228 13.33 -23.48 -6.43
C ASP A 228 13.22 -23.32 -4.91
N VAL A 229 13.88 -22.28 -4.38
CA VAL A 229 13.92 -21.96 -2.95
C VAL A 229 12.61 -21.32 -2.50
N ASP A 230 11.99 -20.53 -3.36
CA ASP A 230 10.67 -19.96 -3.10
C ASP A 230 9.91 -19.68 -4.41
N LYS A 231 8.58 -19.63 -4.30
CA LYS A 231 7.68 -19.13 -5.34
C LYS A 231 6.81 -18.05 -4.71
N VAL A 232 6.93 -16.83 -5.20
CA VAL A 232 6.13 -15.68 -4.75
C VAL A 232 5.05 -15.40 -5.78
N TYR A 233 3.81 -15.32 -5.31
CA TYR A 233 2.64 -15.02 -6.11
C TYR A 233 2.18 -13.60 -5.81
N HIS A 234 2.01 -12.80 -6.85
CA HIS A 234 1.47 -11.43 -6.77
C HIS A 234 0.03 -11.43 -7.30
N LEU A 235 -0.91 -11.41 -6.38
CA LEU A 235 -2.33 -11.44 -6.64
C LEU A 235 -2.86 -10.01 -6.71
N VAL A 236 -3.45 -9.62 -7.84
CA VAL A 236 -4.05 -8.29 -8.03
C VAL A 236 -5.56 -8.42 -8.13
N PHE A 237 -6.24 -7.88 -7.13
CA PHE A 237 -7.70 -7.88 -7.07
C PHE A 237 -8.27 -6.57 -7.62
N ARG A 238 -9.37 -6.68 -8.35
CA ARG A 238 -10.15 -5.55 -8.87
C ARG A 238 -11.55 -5.56 -8.26
N VAL A 239 -12.13 -4.37 -8.14
CA VAL A 239 -13.55 -4.15 -7.80
C VAL A 239 -14.24 -3.57 -9.01
N TYR A 240 -15.43 -4.10 -9.32
CA TYR A 240 -16.36 -3.63 -10.32
C TYR A 240 -17.58 -3.02 -9.60
N PRO A 241 -17.61 -1.70 -9.39
CA PRO A 241 -18.64 -1.03 -8.57
C PRO A 241 -20.07 -1.26 -9.05
N PHE A 242 -20.23 -1.50 -10.35
CA PHE A 242 -21.50 -1.65 -11.04
C PHE A 242 -21.71 -3.09 -11.55
N GLY A 243 -20.88 -4.04 -11.12
CA GLY A 243 -20.84 -5.40 -11.68
C GLY A 243 -19.88 -5.54 -12.86
N LYS A 244 -19.49 -6.79 -13.15
CA LYS A 244 -18.45 -7.14 -14.13
C LYS A 244 -18.82 -6.81 -15.58
N GLU A 245 -20.11 -6.72 -15.91
CA GLU A 245 -20.59 -6.50 -17.28
C GLU A 245 -20.18 -5.16 -17.90
N LEU A 246 -19.84 -4.18 -17.08
CA LEU A 246 -19.60 -2.80 -17.53
C LEU A 246 -18.12 -2.48 -17.73
N ASP A 247 -17.24 -3.44 -17.43
CA ASP A 247 -15.77 -3.31 -17.46
C ASP A 247 -15.25 -2.01 -16.82
N PHE A 248 -15.99 -1.50 -15.84
CA PHE A 248 -15.59 -0.35 -15.04
C PHE A 248 -15.07 -0.85 -13.70
N TYR A 249 -13.76 -0.71 -13.49
CA TYR A 249 -13.11 -1.24 -12.31
C TYR A 249 -12.03 -0.33 -11.73
N PHE A 250 -11.67 -0.60 -10.48
CA PHE A 250 -10.44 -0.08 -9.87
C PHE A 250 -9.71 -1.20 -9.11
N LYS A 251 -8.42 -1.01 -8.87
CA LYS A 251 -7.59 -1.96 -8.11
C LYS A 251 -7.98 -1.92 -6.63
N LEU A 252 -8.41 -3.07 -6.09
CA LEU A 252 -8.73 -3.23 -4.68
C LEU A 252 -7.46 -3.33 -3.83
N ILE A 253 -6.62 -4.32 -4.14
CA ILE A 253 -5.43 -4.64 -3.37
C ILE A 253 -4.47 -5.50 -4.20
N ARG A 254 -3.16 -5.40 -3.90
CA ARG A 254 -2.17 -6.39 -4.29
C ARG A 254 -1.72 -7.16 -3.06
N LEU A 255 -1.82 -8.49 -3.12
CA LEU A 255 -1.33 -9.40 -2.09
C LEU A 255 -0.13 -10.17 -2.63
N ASP A 256 0.96 -10.17 -1.86
CA ASP A 256 2.15 -10.95 -2.16
C ASP A 256 2.21 -12.17 -1.23
N LEU A 257 2.14 -13.37 -1.80
CA LEU A 257 2.13 -14.64 -1.08
C LEU A 257 3.37 -15.46 -1.40
N SER A 258 4.08 -15.93 -0.37
CA SER A 258 5.25 -16.80 -0.52
C SER A 258 4.88 -18.23 -0.13
N ARG A 259 5.09 -19.17 -1.06
CA ARG A 259 4.86 -20.61 -0.80
C ARG A 259 5.71 -21.08 0.37
N ARG A 260 7.00 -20.72 0.40
CA ARG A 260 7.89 -21.12 1.50
C ARG A 260 7.39 -20.62 2.85
N LYS A 261 6.93 -19.37 2.95
CA LYS A 261 6.42 -18.83 4.23
C LYS A 261 5.11 -19.50 4.67
N ALA A 262 4.26 -19.90 3.74
CA ALA A 262 3.01 -20.58 4.08
C ALA A 262 3.24 -21.98 4.69
N PHE A 263 4.26 -22.70 4.24
CA PHE A 263 4.59 -24.05 4.70
C PHE A 263 5.77 -24.13 5.67
N THR A 264 6.16 -22.99 6.28
CA THR A 264 7.15 -22.98 7.37
C THR A 264 6.52 -22.50 8.68
N VAL A 265 7.17 -22.79 9.81
CA VAL A 265 6.69 -22.38 11.14
C VAL A 265 6.77 -20.87 11.36
N LYS A 266 7.46 -20.13 10.47
CA LYS A 266 7.45 -18.66 10.47
C LYS A 266 6.14 -18.15 9.86
N GLY A 267 5.33 -17.46 10.66
CA GLY A 267 4.07 -16.86 10.20
C GLY A 267 4.24 -15.92 9.01
N VAL A 268 3.20 -15.80 8.18
CA VAL A 268 3.18 -14.95 6.99
C VAL A 268 2.70 -13.55 7.38
N SER A 269 3.60 -12.56 7.36
CA SER A 269 3.17 -11.15 7.33
C SER A 269 2.89 -10.75 5.88
N VAL A 270 1.62 -10.45 5.60
CA VAL A 270 1.20 -9.98 4.28
C VAL A 270 1.70 -8.55 4.10
N LYS A 271 2.54 -8.33 3.08
CA LYS A 271 2.84 -6.99 2.60
C LYS A 271 1.72 -6.55 1.67
N VAL A 272 1.03 -5.48 2.04
CA VAL A 272 0.09 -4.81 1.15
C VAL A 272 0.85 -3.73 0.42
N VAL A 273 0.97 -3.90 -0.89
CA VAL A 273 1.63 -2.93 -1.74
C VAL A 273 0.56 -1.98 -2.28
N ASN A 274 0.44 -0.83 -1.64
CA ASN A 274 -0.27 0.30 -2.24
C ASN A 274 0.63 0.86 -3.34
N SER A 275 0.20 0.69 -4.59
CA SER A 275 0.82 1.30 -5.76
C SER A 275 0.14 2.62 -6.09
#